data_AF-A0A5C8ITI5-F1
#
_entry.id   AF-A0A5C8ITI5-F1
#
_cell.length_a   1.000
_cell.length_b   1.000
_cell.length_c   1.000
_cell.angle_alpha   90.00
_cell.angle_beta   90.00
_cell.angle_gamma   90.00
#
_symmetry.space_group_name_H-M   'P 1'
#
loop_
_entity.id
_entity.type
_entity.pdbx_description
1 polymer ?
#
loop_
_entity_poly.entity_id
_entity_poly.type
_entity_poly.pdbx_seq_one_letter_code
_entity_poly.pdbx_strand_id
1 'polypeptide(L)' 'MKPRRSADELRLMLMGRLREIPDLAGQETDIDRPRSVVWMDPGDGGPNWTVRSVTDRRLYRKDIARIVVDMQLRYDLDE' A
#
# COMPACT_ATOMS: atom_id res chain seq x y z
N MET A 1 -12.23 -0.88 15.62
CA MET A 1 -12.29 0.02 14.44
C MET A 1 -10.86 0.46 14.14
N LYS A 2 -10.38 0.31 12.91
CA LYS A 2 -9.00 0.68 12.58
C LYS A 2 -8.89 2.21 12.55
N PRO A 3 -7.76 2.80 12.98
CA PRO A 3 -7.50 4.22 12.72
C PRO A 3 -7.54 4.49 11.22
N ARG A 4 -8.18 5.59 10.82
CA ARG A 4 -8.26 5.98 9.41
C ARG A 4 -7.14 6.91 9.01
N ARG A 5 -6.77 6.87 7.74
CA ARG A 5 -5.72 7.70 7.13
C ARG A 5 -6.13 8.11 5.73
N SER A 6 -5.72 9.29 5.32
CA SER A 6 -5.82 9.71 3.92
C SER A 6 -4.98 8.82 3.00
N ALA A 7 -5.32 8.79 1.71
CA ALA A 7 -4.54 8.06 0.71
C ALA A 7 -3.07 8.52 0.67
N ASP A 8 -2.82 9.82 0.86
CA ASP A 8 -1.48 10.39 0.88
C ASP A 8 -0.68 9.96 2.11
N GLU A 9 -1.30 9.93 3.29
CA GLU A 9 -0.66 9.43 4.51
C GLU A 9 -0.33 7.95 4.39
N LEU A 10 -1.28 7.11 3.91
CA LEU A 10 -1.03 5.69 3.67
C LEU A 10 0.10 5.49 2.67
N ARG A 11 0.15 6.27 1.60
CA ARG A 11 1.26 6.25 0.63
C ARG A 11 2.60 6.56 1.30
N LEU A 12 2.68 7.66 2.04
CA LEU A 12 3.92 8.08 2.72
C LEU A 12 4.39 7.05 3.75
N MET A 13 3.47 6.44 4.49
CA MET A 13 3.79 5.38 5.45
C MET A 13 4.30 4.11 4.75
N LEU A 14 3.67 3.72 3.64
CA LEU A 14 4.15 2.61 2.82
C LEU A 14 5.55 2.89 2.27
N MET A 15 5.79 4.07 1.70
CA MET A 15 7.11 4.48 1.21
C MET A 15 8.16 4.44 2.31
N GLY A 16 7.82 4.89 3.53
CA GLY A 16 8.70 4.82 4.70
C GLY A 16 9.14 3.38 4.99
N ARG A 17 8.20 2.43 5.03
CA ARG A 17 8.49 1.01 5.25
C ARG A 17 9.30 0.38 4.11
N LEU A 18 9.03 0.74 2.86
CA LEU A 18 9.79 0.22 1.71
C LEU A 18 11.25 0.66 1.75
N ARG A 19 11.54 1.88 2.20
CA ARG A 19 12.92 2.39 2.33
C ARG A 19 13.75 1.66 3.39
N GLU A 20 13.10 0.97 4.33
CA GLU A 20 13.78 0.12 5.32
C GLU A 20 14.25 -1.22 4.72
N ILE A 21 13.80 -1.58 3.50
CA ILE A 21 14.26 -2.77 2.78
C ILE A 21 15.45 -2.37 1.90
N PRO A 22 16.68 -2.87 2.17
CA PRO A 22 17.87 -2.47 1.42
C PRO A 22 17.75 -2.70 -0.09
N ASP A 23 17.12 -3.81 -0.50
CA ASP A 23 16.95 -4.17 -1.91
C ASP A 23 15.91 -3.30 -2.65
N LEU A 24 15.11 -2.51 -1.92
CA LEU A 24 14.13 -1.58 -2.47
C LEU A 24 14.55 -0.12 -2.31
N ALA A 25 15.62 0.15 -1.58
CA ALA A 25 16.13 1.50 -1.41
C ALA A 25 16.57 2.06 -2.77
N GLY A 26 15.91 3.13 -3.21
CA GLY A 26 16.19 3.79 -4.50
C GLY A 26 15.51 3.13 -5.71
N GLN A 27 14.69 2.09 -5.52
CA GLN A 27 13.84 1.55 -6.59
C GLN A 27 12.49 2.24 -6.60
N GLU A 28 12.02 2.62 -7.78
CA GLU A 28 10.65 3.13 -7.95
C GLU A 28 9.66 1.96 -7.96
N THR A 29 8.64 2.05 -7.11
CA THR A 29 7.57 1.06 -7.00
C THR A 29 6.22 1.68 -7.40
N ASP A 30 5.20 0.83 -7.58
CA ASP A 30 3.83 1.33 -7.82
C ASP A 30 3.33 2.23 -6.67
N ILE A 31 3.90 2.12 -5.46
CA ILE A 31 3.56 2.95 -4.30
C ILE A 31 4.07 4.38 -4.47
N ASP A 32 5.21 4.60 -5.13
CA ASP A 32 5.80 5.93 -5.34
C ASP A 32 4.96 6.82 -6.26
N ARG A 33 4.05 6.21 -7.03
CA ARG A 33 3.18 6.96 -7.94
C ARG A 33 2.13 7.79 -7.19
N PRO A 34 1.79 8.98 -7.70
CA PRO A 34 0.64 9.73 -7.19
C PRO A 34 -0.64 8.90 -7.27
N ARG A 35 -1.49 8.99 -6.24
CA ARG A 35 -2.78 8.26 -6.17
C ARG A 35 -2.65 6.74 -6.33
N SER A 36 -1.52 6.18 -5.88
CA SER A 36 -1.27 4.73 -5.86
C SER A 36 -2.18 4.00 -4.88
N VAL A 37 -2.50 4.60 -3.73
CA VAL A 37 -3.50 4.10 -2.79
C VAL A 37 -4.89 4.47 -3.30
N VAL A 38 -5.74 3.47 -3.50
CA VAL A 38 -7.10 3.63 -4.03
C VAL A 38 -8.10 2.88 -3.18
N TRP A 39 -9.30 3.44 -3.09
CA TRP A 39 -10.43 2.79 -2.44
C TRP A 39 -10.81 1.51 -3.20
N MET A 40 -11.22 0.49 -2.45
CA MET A 40 -11.87 -0.70 -2.98
C MET A 40 -12.99 -1.14 -2.05
N ASP A 41 -14.00 -1.81 -2.60
CA ASP A 41 -15.10 -2.37 -1.80
C ASP A 41 -14.53 -3.44 -0.85
N PRO A 42 -14.66 -3.27 0.47
CA PRO A 42 -14.15 -4.23 1.43
C PRO A 42 -14.91 -5.56 1.41
N GLY A 43 -16.11 -5.65 0.80
CA GLY A 43 -16.93 -6.86 0.85
C GLY A 43 -17.19 -7.33 2.28
N ASP A 44 -17.00 -8.62 2.56
CA ASP A 44 -17.22 -9.27 3.87
C ASP A 44 -16.11 -8.92 4.90
N GLY A 45 -15.86 -7.63 5.13
CA GLY A 45 -14.92 -7.15 6.15
C GLY A 45 -13.45 -7.14 5.73
N GLY A 46 -13.17 -7.18 4.43
CA GLY A 46 -11.85 -6.97 3.86
C GLY A 46 -11.33 -5.53 4.01
N PRO A 47 -10.13 -5.24 3.48
CA PRO A 47 -9.60 -3.88 3.46
C PRO A 47 -10.40 -2.99 2.51
N ASN A 48 -10.65 -1.73 2.91
CA ASN A 48 -11.34 -0.75 2.07
C ASN A 48 -10.41 0.00 1.09
N TRP A 49 -9.16 -0.46 0.95
CA TRP A 49 -8.18 0.15 0.06
C TRP A 49 -7.14 -0.86 -0.42
N THR A 50 -6.51 -0.55 -1.54
CA THR A 50 -5.38 -1.30 -2.10
C THR A 50 -4.39 -0.37 -2.78
N VAL A 51 -3.23 -0.90 -3.17
CA VAL A 51 -2.29 -0.21 -4.04
C VAL A 51 -2.58 -0.59 -5.49
N ARG A 52 -2.83 0.40 -6.33
CA ARG A 52 -2.99 0.23 -7.78
C ARG A 52 -1.68 -0.28 -8.38
N SER A 53 -1.67 -1.53 -8.84
CA SER A 53 -0.55 -2.05 -9.62
C SER A 53 -0.61 -1.59 -11.06
N VAL A 54 0.47 -0.97 -11.53
CA VAL A 54 0.64 -0.56 -12.93
C VAL A 54 1.84 -1.28 -13.56
N THR A 55 2.74 -1.79 -12.72
CA THR A 55 3.89 -2.59 -13.14
C THR A 55 3.47 -4.03 -13.48
N ASP A 56 4.22 -4.71 -14.36
CA ASP A 56 3.95 -6.10 -14.73
C ASP A 56 3.86 -6.99 -13.47
N ARG A 57 2.80 -7.79 -13.37
CA ARG A 57 2.57 -8.74 -12.27
C ARG A 57 3.72 -9.75 -12.12
N ARG A 58 4.53 -9.98 -13.16
CA ARG A 58 5.74 -10.82 -13.09
C ARG A 58 6.85 -10.20 -12.24
N LEU A 59 6.84 -8.88 -12.06
CA LEU A 59 7.74 -8.13 -11.19
C LEU A 59 7.18 -7.99 -9.77
N TYR A 60 6.07 -8.67 -9.47
CA TYR A 60 5.43 -8.62 -8.17
C TYR A 60 6.32 -9.23 -7.08
N ARG A 61 6.66 -8.42 -6.09
CA ARG A 61 7.45 -8.84 -4.95
C ARG A 61 6.58 -9.14 -3.73
N LYS A 62 6.79 -10.33 -3.15
CA LYS A 62 6.00 -10.85 -2.02
C LYS A 62 6.16 -10.06 -0.72
N ASP A 63 7.30 -9.41 -0.52
CA ASP A 63 7.55 -8.57 0.66
C ASP A 63 6.78 -7.24 0.57
N ILE A 64 6.73 -6.60 -0.59
CA ILE A 64 5.86 -5.44 -0.84
C ILE A 64 4.40 -5.79 -0.55
N ALA A 65 3.95 -6.94 -1.06
CA ALA A 65 2.61 -7.47 -0.78
C ALA A 65 2.33 -7.59 0.72
N ARG A 66 3.29 -8.16 1.46
CA ARG A 66 3.16 -8.37 2.90
C ARG A 66 3.08 -7.05 3.66
N ILE A 67 3.87 -6.04 3.26
CA ILE A 67 3.80 -4.69 3.83
C ILE A 67 2.42 -4.06 3.62
N VAL A 68 1.85 -4.19 2.42
CA VAL A 68 0.51 -3.66 2.11
C VAL A 68 -0.54 -4.35 2.97
N VAL A 69 -0.50 -5.68 3.08
CA VAL A 69 -1.42 -6.44 3.94
C VAL A 69 -1.27 -6.03 5.42
N ASP A 70 -0.04 -5.91 5.93
CA ASP A 70 0.21 -5.48 7.30
C ASP A 70 -0.30 -4.06 7.58
N MET A 71 -0.31 -3.19 6.57
CA MET A 71 -0.89 -1.85 6.66
C MET A 71 -2.42 -1.88 6.64
N GLN A 72 -3.01 -2.68 5.74
CA GLN A 72 -4.46 -2.90 5.64
C GLN A 72 -5.09 -3.48 6.93
N LEU A 73 -4.33 -4.28 7.68
CA LEU A 73 -4.73 -4.79 8.99
C LEU A 73 -4.72 -3.72 10.08
N ARG A 74 -3.95 -2.64 9.90
CA ARG A 74 -3.76 -1.58 10.90
C ARG A 74 -4.56 -0.31 10.62
N TYR A 75 -4.83 -0.01 9.35
CA TYR A 75 -5.42 1.25 8.93
C TYR A 75 -6.50 1.05 7.88
N ASP A 76 -7.56 1.86 7.99
CA ASP A 76 -8.55 2.04 6.93
C ASP A 76 -8.24 3.32 6.15
N LEU A 77 -8.63 3.38 4.89
CA LEU A 77 -8.59 4.59 4.08
C LEU A 77 -9.78 5.50 4.46
N ASP A 78 -9.51 6.79 4.64
CA ASP A 78 -10.53 7.82 4.78
C ASP A 78 -11.30 8.00 3.46
N GLU A 79 -12.62 8.18 3.57
CA GLU A 79 -13.51 8.49 2.44
C GLU A 79 -13.20 9.85 1.80
#